data_AF-A0A0G1ND31-F1
#
_entry.id   AF-A0A0G1ND31-F1
#
_cell.length_a   1.000
_cell.length_b   1.000
_cell.length_c   1.000
_cell.angle_alpha   90.00
_cell.angle_beta   90.00
_cell.angle_gamma   90.00
#
_symmetry.space_group_name_H-M   'P 1'
#
loop_
_entity.id
_entity.type
_entity.pdbx_description
1 polymer ?
#
loop_
_entity_poly.entity_id
_entity_poly.type
_entity_poly.pdbx_seq_one_letter_code
_entity_poly.pdbx_strand_id
1 'polypeptide(L)'
;MTPEEKFNQQVWEILQDIKEETLATQNDKPVKYKMPHVAGAGIIPRDRREGIIFKLQELGALRVRESPFEPPVSTNDVLYLDIYPSTFETVYTKYQKICDVTTYLNEYQRNIYEGKENPPEFSQLDNPVSEVSLLVEQIDAIYKRVKETAEPKFFFSNLFEYVDGYFREGLLRGVVRALNDLGNTETTKLKQLEKLAYSEIDKAFQKLSVYCSKAGIKNAIITGAIKNYHSYEKGTIESTEGPLSGRIGEVEDIIRGLVATKNTEHLKIAQQYAELTPDGFVRKYIFSPSYEGHKQEKLKQERLRETRPWFSWDKLFTFHRLYIDHESVYKQYMESGKPLTALSAGMLSDELNTILTKPHDPNHYIREFHVETYKNYMERVHLYAKELLLKFDEHERKQVPDESTIKQPTVVESSSDTWSFDTRTNTLTVANKTIKLKSNTNRTELLKILSKNKNIAKQEWQSVELYEAISGSNDYDTKQAQRKIYYLCRDLNAVIASKTGKQNFFIYSMMTVNINSDFLFHKK
;
A
#
# COMPACT_ATOMS: atom_id res chain seq x y z
N MET A 1 -8.12 10.82 -40.65
CA MET A 1 -6.67 10.62 -40.70
C MET A 1 -6.05 11.76 -41.48
N THR A 2 -5.20 12.56 -40.84
CA THR A 2 -4.49 13.66 -41.47
C THR A 2 -3.47 13.14 -42.50
N PRO A 3 -2.99 13.98 -43.45
CA PRO A 3 -1.95 13.57 -44.39
C PRO A 3 -0.65 13.09 -43.70
N GLU A 4 -0.34 13.65 -42.54
CA GLU A 4 0.81 13.29 -41.72
C GLU A 4 0.63 11.95 -41.01
N GLU A 5 -0.54 11.71 -40.42
CA GLU A 5 -0.88 10.41 -39.81
C GLU A 5 -0.83 9.27 -40.83
N LYS A 6 -1.39 9.51 -42.02
CA LYS A 6 -1.34 8.55 -43.12
C LYS A 6 0.10 8.27 -43.55
N PHE A 7 0.97 9.28 -43.54
CA PHE A 7 2.38 9.09 -43.84
C PHE A 7 3.09 8.29 -42.73
N ASN A 8 2.88 8.62 -41.46
CA ASN A 8 3.51 7.93 -40.33
C ASN A 8 3.09 6.46 -40.26
N GLN A 9 1.81 6.15 -40.50
CA GLN A 9 1.33 4.76 -40.56
C GLN A 9 1.99 3.99 -41.71
N GLN A 10 2.14 4.62 -42.88
CA GLN A 10 2.83 4.01 -44.03
C GLN A 10 4.32 3.77 -43.75
N VAL A 11 4.98 4.69 -43.04
CA VAL A 11 6.37 4.53 -42.60
C VAL A 11 6.49 3.37 -41.61
N TRP A 12 5.57 3.28 -40.65
CA TRP A 12 5.55 2.20 -39.67
C TRP A 12 5.36 0.82 -40.31
N GLU A 13 4.39 0.68 -41.23
CA GLU A 13 4.15 -0.56 -41.97
C GLU A 13 5.40 -1.02 -42.74
N ILE A 14 6.11 -0.09 -43.41
CA ILE A 14 7.35 -0.38 -44.13
C ILE A 14 8.49 -0.76 -43.16
N LEU A 15 8.59 -0.11 -42.00
CA LEU A 15 9.59 -0.45 -40.98
C LEU A 15 9.36 -1.83 -40.38
N GLN A 16 8.10 -2.25 -40.20
CA GLN A 16 7.75 -3.61 -39.78
C GLN A 16 8.18 -4.64 -40.83
N ASP A 17 7.83 -4.42 -42.10
CA ASP A 17 8.26 -5.29 -43.21
C ASP A 17 9.79 -5.45 -43.23
N ILE A 18 10.55 -4.35 -43.10
CA ILE A 18 12.02 -4.37 -43.11
C ILE A 18 12.58 -5.08 -41.88
N LYS A 19 11.98 -4.88 -40.69
CA LYS A 19 12.40 -5.56 -39.45
C LYS A 19 12.22 -7.07 -39.55
N GLU A 20 11.09 -7.52 -40.11
CA GLU A 20 10.84 -8.95 -40.35
C GLU A 20 11.85 -9.55 -41.33
N GLU A 21 12.12 -8.87 -42.45
CA GLU A 21 13.12 -9.33 -43.44
C GLU A 21 14.56 -9.29 -42.88
N THR A 22 14.86 -8.37 -41.96
CA THR A 22 16.16 -8.32 -41.27
C THR A 22 16.35 -9.55 -40.38
N LEU A 23 15.31 -10.00 -39.68
CA LEU A 23 15.35 -11.22 -38.86
C LEU A 23 15.51 -12.50 -39.72
N ALA A 24 15.01 -12.48 -40.95
CA ALA A 24 15.12 -13.59 -41.90
C ALA A 24 16.44 -13.60 -42.68
N THR A 25 17.20 -12.51 -42.68
CA THR A 25 18.45 -12.34 -43.43
C THR A 25 19.65 -12.79 -42.58
N GLN A 26 20.63 -13.48 -43.18
CA GLN A 26 21.87 -13.85 -42.49
C GLN A 26 22.68 -12.59 -42.10
N ASN A 27 23.30 -12.61 -40.92
CA ASN A 27 24.16 -11.51 -40.43
C ASN A 27 25.16 -11.05 -41.49
N ASP A 28 25.36 -9.74 -41.58
CA ASP A 28 26.26 -9.04 -42.52
C ASP A 28 25.92 -9.16 -44.02
N LYS A 29 24.71 -9.62 -44.36
CA LYS A 29 24.18 -9.56 -45.74
C LYS A 29 23.13 -8.46 -45.90
N PRO A 30 23.03 -7.83 -47.09
CA PRO A 30 22.00 -6.85 -47.35
C PRO A 30 20.61 -7.50 -47.33
N VAL A 31 19.66 -6.82 -46.71
CA VAL A 31 18.26 -7.25 -46.60
C VAL A 31 17.58 -7.11 -47.96
N LYS A 32 16.93 -8.18 -48.41
CA LYS A 32 16.22 -8.21 -49.69
C LYS A 32 14.78 -7.77 -49.50
N TYR A 33 14.47 -6.53 -49.90
CA TYR A 33 13.12 -5.98 -49.80
C TYR A 33 12.40 -6.00 -51.15
N LYS A 34 11.28 -6.72 -51.25
CA LYS A 34 10.52 -6.84 -52.51
C LYS A 34 9.47 -5.74 -52.62
N MET A 35 9.42 -5.07 -53.78
CA MET A 35 8.37 -4.11 -54.08
C MET A 35 7.09 -4.85 -54.51
N PRO A 36 5.91 -4.47 -53.98
CA PRO A 36 4.66 -5.07 -54.40
C PRO A 36 4.34 -4.71 -55.87
N HIS A 37 3.96 -5.71 -56.67
CA HIS A 37 3.61 -5.56 -58.09
C HIS A 37 2.13 -5.22 -58.33
N VAL A 38 1.29 -5.26 -57.29
CA VAL A 38 -0.18 -5.13 -57.41
C VAL A 38 -0.66 -3.87 -56.70
N ALA A 39 -1.47 -3.07 -57.38
CA ALA A 39 -2.19 -1.95 -56.77
C ALA A 39 -3.57 -2.43 -56.28
N GLY A 40 -3.88 -2.20 -55.01
CA GLY A 40 -5.15 -2.58 -54.37
C GLY A 40 -5.49 -1.68 -53.19
N ALA A 41 -6.75 -1.68 -52.76
CA ALA A 41 -7.18 -0.92 -51.59
C ALA A 41 -6.43 -1.41 -50.34
N GLY A 42 -5.71 -0.51 -49.67
CA GLY A 42 -4.88 -0.81 -48.50
C GLY A 42 -3.40 -1.08 -48.80
N ILE A 43 -2.99 -1.18 -50.08
CA ILE A 43 -1.57 -1.38 -50.44
C ILE A 43 -0.92 -0.02 -50.73
N ILE A 44 0.22 0.27 -50.09
CA ILE A 44 0.99 1.50 -50.34
C ILE A 44 1.48 1.50 -51.81
N PRO A 45 1.16 2.53 -52.62
CA PRO A 45 1.62 2.62 -54.00
C PRO A 45 3.15 2.56 -54.10
N ARG A 46 3.67 1.92 -55.14
CA ARG A 46 5.11 1.68 -55.35
C ARG A 46 5.94 2.95 -55.21
N ASP A 47 5.61 4.00 -55.95
CA ASP A 47 6.36 5.28 -55.91
C ASP A 47 6.37 5.92 -54.51
N ARG A 48 5.28 5.71 -53.76
CA ARG A 48 5.16 6.22 -52.39
C ARG A 48 6.02 5.40 -51.41
N ARG A 49 6.04 4.07 -51.57
CA ARG A 49 6.87 3.15 -50.77
C ARG A 49 8.35 3.41 -51.02
N GLU A 50 8.75 3.59 -52.27
CA GLU A 50 10.10 3.98 -52.66
C GLU A 50 10.50 5.33 -52.05
N GLY A 51 9.65 6.36 -52.15
CA GLY A 51 9.89 7.65 -51.51
C GLY A 51 10.05 7.57 -49.99
N ILE A 52 9.32 6.68 -49.32
CA ILE A 52 9.48 6.43 -47.87
C ILE A 52 10.82 5.76 -47.57
N ILE A 53 11.25 4.78 -48.35
CA ILE A 53 12.54 4.10 -48.16
C ILE A 53 13.70 5.07 -48.35
N PHE A 54 13.66 5.95 -49.34
CA PHE A 54 14.66 7.01 -49.50
C PHE A 54 14.63 8.00 -48.33
N LYS A 55 13.45 8.29 -47.76
CA LYS A 55 13.37 9.09 -46.54
C LYS A 55 14.01 8.40 -45.33
N LEU A 56 13.85 7.09 -45.18
CA LEU A 56 14.52 6.30 -44.15
C LEU A 56 16.04 6.26 -44.36
N GLN A 57 16.50 6.30 -45.61
CA GLN A 57 17.92 6.47 -45.95
C GLN A 57 18.45 7.84 -45.55
N GLU A 58 17.71 8.93 -45.79
CA GLU A 58 18.08 10.27 -45.31
C GLU A 58 18.17 10.34 -43.79
N LEU A 59 17.32 9.60 -43.07
CA LEU A 59 17.35 9.48 -41.62
C LEU A 59 18.49 8.58 -41.11
N GLY A 60 19.29 7.99 -42.00
CA GLY A 60 20.42 7.14 -41.66
C GLY A 60 20.04 5.77 -41.09
N ALA A 61 18.77 5.34 -41.22
CA ALA A 61 18.31 4.03 -40.75
C ALA A 61 18.80 2.89 -41.66
N LEU A 62 18.97 3.17 -42.95
CA LEU A 62 19.35 2.19 -43.96
C LEU A 62 20.08 2.85 -45.15
N ARG A 63 20.63 2.03 -46.04
CA ARG A 63 21.19 2.45 -47.34
C ARG A 63 20.74 1.47 -48.43
N VAL A 64 20.18 2.00 -49.52
CA VAL A 64 19.85 1.26 -50.74
C VAL A 64 21.11 1.08 -51.59
N ARG A 65 21.39 -0.15 -52.02
CA ARG A 65 22.53 -0.44 -52.89
C ARG A 65 22.20 -0.17 -54.35
N GLU A 66 22.70 0.94 -54.87
CA GLU A 66 22.50 1.36 -56.27
C GLU A 66 23.75 1.16 -57.14
N SER A 67 24.92 1.02 -56.51
CA SER A 67 26.20 0.93 -57.22
C SER A 67 26.38 -0.44 -57.89
N PRO A 68 26.68 -0.49 -59.20
CA PRO A 68 27.03 -1.74 -59.90
C PRO A 68 28.26 -2.46 -59.34
N PHE A 69 29.06 -1.76 -58.53
CA PHE A 69 30.28 -2.27 -57.92
C PHE A 69 30.04 -2.90 -56.53
N GLU A 70 28.80 -2.87 -56.01
CA GLU A 70 28.41 -3.46 -54.73
C GLU A 70 27.27 -4.49 -54.88
N PRO A 71 27.51 -5.67 -55.50
CA PRO A 71 26.47 -6.67 -55.69
C PRO A 71 25.97 -7.27 -54.36
N PRO A 72 24.68 -7.64 -54.24
CA PRO A 72 23.64 -7.51 -55.25
C PRO A 72 23.11 -6.07 -55.41
N VAL A 73 22.90 -5.66 -56.66
CA VAL A 73 22.43 -4.32 -57.03
C VAL A 73 20.90 -4.29 -56.97
N SER A 74 20.34 -3.21 -56.42
CA SER A 74 18.89 -3.00 -56.40
C SER A 74 18.33 -2.87 -57.80
N THR A 75 17.18 -3.47 -58.04
CA THR A 75 16.41 -3.35 -59.27
C THR A 75 15.08 -2.67 -58.97
N ASN A 76 14.36 -2.35 -60.03
CA ASN A 76 13.00 -1.80 -59.99
C ASN A 76 12.04 -2.59 -59.08
N ASP A 77 12.23 -3.89 -58.92
CA ASP A 77 11.28 -4.76 -58.22
C ASP A 77 11.82 -5.29 -56.88
N VAL A 78 13.12 -5.14 -56.64
CA VAL A 78 13.81 -5.64 -55.45
C VAL A 78 14.89 -4.66 -55.02
N LEU A 79 14.76 -4.12 -53.81
CA LEU A 79 15.80 -3.32 -53.19
C LEU A 79 16.69 -4.18 -52.28
N TYR A 80 17.99 -3.92 -52.32
CA TYR A 80 18.96 -4.50 -51.38
C TYR A 80 19.40 -3.41 -50.40
N LEU A 81 19.11 -3.64 -49.13
CA LEU A 81 19.23 -2.64 -48.07
C LEU A 81 20.35 -3.03 -47.09
N ASP A 82 21.30 -2.12 -46.86
CA ASP A 82 22.20 -2.20 -45.71
C ASP A 82 21.53 -1.50 -44.52
N ILE A 83 21.22 -2.25 -43.47
CA ILE A 83 20.56 -1.73 -42.28
C ILE A 83 21.62 -1.28 -41.28
N TYR A 84 21.47 -0.06 -40.74
CA TYR A 84 22.34 0.45 -39.68
C TYR A 84 21.65 0.21 -38.32
N PRO A 85 22.03 -0.81 -37.53
CA PRO A 85 21.19 -1.32 -36.45
C PRO A 85 20.81 -0.27 -35.40
N SER A 86 21.76 0.54 -34.93
CA SER A 86 21.51 1.55 -33.90
C SER A 86 20.52 2.64 -34.35
N THR A 87 20.72 3.17 -35.56
CA THR A 87 19.86 4.22 -36.12
C THR A 87 18.52 3.64 -36.56
N PHE A 88 18.51 2.42 -37.09
CA PHE A 88 17.29 1.72 -37.48
C PHE A 88 16.38 1.48 -36.28
N GLU A 89 16.88 0.95 -35.15
CA GLU A 89 16.06 0.78 -33.95
C GLU A 89 15.52 2.11 -33.43
N THR A 90 16.32 3.18 -33.46
CA THR A 90 15.87 4.52 -33.04
C THR A 90 14.69 5.00 -33.87
N VAL A 91 14.77 4.87 -35.19
CA VAL A 91 13.69 5.24 -36.11
C VAL A 91 12.49 4.30 -35.97
N TYR A 92 12.74 2.99 -35.83
CA TYR A 92 11.72 1.98 -35.61
C TYR A 92 10.89 2.28 -34.36
N THR A 93 11.54 2.47 -33.21
CA THR A 93 10.88 2.81 -31.94
C THR A 93 10.15 4.15 -32.01
N LYS A 94 10.68 5.15 -32.74
CA LYS A 94 9.99 6.43 -32.95
C LYS A 94 8.64 6.22 -33.63
N TYR A 95 8.61 5.50 -34.76
CA TYR A 95 7.36 5.28 -35.50
C TYR A 95 6.44 4.25 -34.83
N GLN A 96 6.99 3.30 -34.08
CA GLN A 96 6.22 2.40 -33.21
C GLN A 96 5.40 3.17 -32.18
N LYS A 97 6.04 4.15 -31.51
CA LYS A 97 5.38 5.00 -30.50
C LYS A 97 4.33 5.91 -31.12
N ILE A 98 4.62 6.48 -32.30
CA ILE A 98 3.69 7.35 -33.03
C ILE A 98 2.47 6.57 -33.55
N CYS A 99 2.60 5.28 -33.83
CA CYS A 99 1.53 4.47 -34.45
C CYS A 99 0.92 3.42 -33.49
N ASP A 100 1.21 3.47 -32.19
CA ASP A 100 0.60 2.57 -31.21
C ASP A 100 -0.90 2.86 -31.05
N VAL A 101 -1.69 1.98 -31.65
CA VAL A 101 -3.17 2.01 -31.64
C VAL A 101 -3.71 2.01 -30.22
N THR A 102 -3.00 1.37 -29.28
CA THR A 102 -3.41 1.29 -27.87
C THR A 102 -3.35 2.66 -27.19
N THR A 103 -2.27 3.40 -27.45
CA THR A 103 -2.05 4.74 -26.89
C THR A 103 -3.08 5.75 -27.42
N TYR A 104 -3.40 5.70 -28.72
CA TYR A 104 -4.45 6.54 -29.31
C TYR A 104 -5.85 6.18 -28.80
N LEU A 105 -6.18 4.90 -28.65
CA LEU A 105 -7.49 4.47 -28.11
C LEU A 105 -7.67 4.93 -26.66
N ASN A 106 -6.60 4.92 -25.86
CA ASN A 106 -6.62 5.37 -24.47
C ASN A 106 -6.82 6.90 -24.36
N GLU A 107 -6.14 7.70 -25.18
CA GLU A 107 -6.37 9.15 -25.22
C GLU A 107 -7.73 9.53 -25.82
N TYR A 108 -8.19 8.79 -26.83
CA TYR A 108 -9.51 8.98 -27.41
C TYR A 108 -10.62 8.72 -26.38
N GLN A 109 -10.50 7.64 -25.60
CA GLN A 109 -11.38 7.38 -24.47
C GLN A 109 -11.30 8.50 -23.44
N ARG A 110 -10.10 8.97 -23.08
CA ARG A 110 -9.90 10.08 -22.14
C ARG A 110 -10.60 11.37 -22.61
N ASN A 111 -10.50 11.75 -23.88
CA ASN A 111 -11.17 12.94 -24.41
C ASN A 111 -12.70 12.82 -24.41
N ILE A 112 -13.24 11.63 -24.68
CA ILE A 112 -14.67 11.34 -24.54
C ILE A 112 -15.11 11.49 -23.08
N TYR A 113 -14.33 10.99 -22.13
CA TYR A 113 -14.64 11.08 -20.69
C TYR A 113 -14.49 12.51 -20.12
N GLU A 114 -13.61 13.32 -20.69
CA GLU A 114 -13.43 14.75 -20.33
C GLU A 114 -14.43 15.69 -21.04
N GLY A 115 -15.36 15.16 -21.85
CA GLY A 115 -16.40 15.95 -22.53
C GLY A 115 -15.88 16.81 -23.69
N LYS A 116 -14.70 16.48 -24.24
CA LYS A 116 -14.14 17.16 -25.41
C LYS A 116 -14.75 16.56 -26.67
N GLU A 117 -15.36 17.40 -27.51
CA GLU A 117 -16.08 16.96 -28.72
C GLU A 117 -15.17 16.41 -29.83
N ASN A 118 -13.85 16.67 -29.76
CA ASN A 118 -12.91 16.28 -30.80
C ASN A 118 -11.95 15.17 -30.32
N PRO A 119 -11.66 14.15 -31.17
CA PRO A 119 -10.60 13.18 -30.94
C PRO A 119 -9.25 13.88 -30.69
N PRO A 120 -8.33 13.30 -29.89
CA PRO A 120 -6.96 13.80 -29.80
C PRO A 120 -6.25 13.69 -31.16
N GLU A 121 -5.43 14.68 -31.49
CA GLU A 121 -4.54 14.60 -32.65
C GLU A 121 -3.37 13.66 -32.34
N PHE A 122 -3.12 12.69 -33.23
CA PHE A 122 -2.08 11.66 -33.05
C PHE A 122 -0.66 12.22 -32.80
N SER A 123 -0.41 13.48 -33.18
CA SER A 123 0.87 14.17 -33.08
C SER A 123 1.18 14.82 -31.73
N GLN A 124 0.27 14.76 -30.74
CA GLN A 124 0.47 15.37 -29.41
C GLN A 124 0.84 14.37 -28.30
N LEU A 125 1.09 13.12 -28.66
CA LEU A 125 1.46 12.04 -27.74
C LEU A 125 2.97 12.05 -27.42
N ASP A 126 3.44 13.09 -26.75
CA ASP A 126 4.86 13.26 -26.41
C ASP A 126 5.35 12.39 -25.23
N ASN A 127 4.47 11.64 -24.57
CA ASN A 127 4.88 10.77 -23.47
C ASN A 127 4.16 9.41 -23.53
N PRO A 128 4.89 8.27 -23.55
CA PRO A 128 4.25 6.98 -23.32
C PRO A 128 3.60 7.01 -21.93
N VAL A 129 2.28 6.85 -21.88
CA VAL A 129 1.56 6.71 -20.61
C VAL A 129 2.02 5.39 -19.99
N SER A 130 2.71 5.48 -18.85
CA SER A 130 3.18 4.30 -18.11
C SER A 130 2.01 3.38 -17.77
N GLU A 131 2.20 2.06 -17.83
CA GLU A 131 1.23 1.05 -17.40
C GLU A 131 0.74 1.34 -15.96
N VAL A 132 1.65 1.85 -15.12
CA VAL A 132 1.33 2.27 -13.74
C VAL A 132 0.40 3.48 -13.73
N SER A 133 0.57 4.44 -14.66
CA SER A 133 -0.29 5.62 -14.77
C SER A 133 -1.70 5.23 -15.21
N LEU A 134 -1.84 4.34 -16.20
CA LEU A 134 -3.15 3.81 -16.62
C LEU A 134 -3.84 3.05 -15.49
N LEU A 135 -3.11 2.22 -14.76
CA LEU A 135 -3.64 1.49 -13.61
C LEU A 135 -4.12 2.43 -12.49
N VAL A 136 -3.35 3.48 -12.18
CA VAL A 136 -3.74 4.51 -11.20
C VAL A 136 -5.01 5.23 -11.66
N GLU A 137 -5.12 5.61 -12.93
CA GLU A 137 -6.32 6.25 -13.48
C GLU A 137 -7.56 5.34 -13.40
N GLN A 138 -7.41 4.06 -13.73
CA GLN A 138 -8.50 3.07 -13.64
C GLN A 138 -9.00 2.91 -12.20
N ILE A 139 -8.10 2.76 -11.23
CA ILE A 139 -8.48 2.61 -9.82
C ILE A 139 -9.08 3.91 -9.28
N ASP A 140 -8.54 5.08 -9.66
CA ASP A 140 -9.10 6.39 -9.32
C ASP A 140 -10.54 6.54 -9.84
N ALA A 141 -10.82 6.07 -11.06
CA ALA A 141 -12.15 6.13 -11.65
C ALA A 141 -13.15 5.26 -10.89
N ILE A 142 -12.78 4.01 -10.58
CA ILE A 142 -13.62 3.10 -9.79
C ILE A 142 -13.82 3.68 -8.38
N TYR A 143 -12.76 4.19 -7.75
CA TYR A 143 -12.81 4.84 -6.43
C TYR A 143 -13.80 6.01 -6.40
N LYS A 144 -13.72 6.94 -7.37
CA LYS A 144 -14.63 8.10 -7.46
C LYS A 144 -16.09 7.65 -7.58
N ARG A 145 -16.36 6.69 -8.48
CA ARG A 145 -17.69 6.12 -8.67
C ARG A 145 -18.24 5.50 -7.38
N VAL A 146 -17.44 4.73 -6.65
CA VAL A 146 -17.85 4.14 -5.36
C VAL A 146 -18.10 5.24 -4.32
N LYS A 147 -17.24 6.26 -4.24
CA LYS A 147 -17.33 7.36 -3.27
C LYS A 147 -18.61 8.18 -3.44
N GLU A 148 -19.04 8.40 -4.67
CA GLU A 148 -20.23 9.18 -5.02
C GLU A 148 -21.53 8.38 -4.88
N THR A 149 -21.45 7.06 -4.75
CA THR A 149 -22.64 6.20 -4.59
C THR A 149 -23.21 6.35 -3.18
N ALA A 150 -24.43 6.91 -3.07
CA ALA A 150 -25.12 7.10 -1.80
C ALA A 150 -25.96 5.88 -1.38
N GLU A 151 -26.57 5.19 -2.34
CA GLU A 151 -27.46 4.06 -2.06
C GLU A 151 -26.64 2.83 -1.61
N PRO A 152 -26.94 2.23 -0.42
CA PRO A 152 -26.13 1.15 0.14
C PRO A 152 -25.93 -0.05 -0.79
N LYS A 153 -26.99 -0.50 -1.46
CA LYS A 153 -26.93 -1.64 -2.38
C LYS A 153 -25.88 -1.43 -3.47
N PHE A 154 -26.00 -0.32 -4.22
CA PHE A 154 -25.06 0.00 -5.29
C PHE A 154 -23.67 0.31 -4.74
N PHE A 155 -23.57 0.93 -3.56
CA PHE A 155 -22.28 1.20 -2.93
C PHE A 155 -21.51 -0.09 -2.67
N PHE A 156 -22.13 -1.09 -2.03
CA PHE A 156 -21.44 -2.34 -1.70
C PHE A 156 -21.15 -3.19 -2.95
N SER A 157 -22.03 -3.19 -3.96
CA SER A 157 -21.70 -3.83 -5.26
C SER A 157 -20.51 -3.17 -5.95
N ASN A 158 -20.46 -1.84 -5.99
CA ASN A 158 -19.32 -1.10 -6.58
C ASN A 158 -18.04 -1.28 -5.74
N LEU A 159 -18.16 -1.36 -4.41
CA LEU A 159 -17.05 -1.63 -3.51
C LEU A 159 -16.46 -3.03 -3.75
N PHE A 160 -17.31 -4.02 -4.03
CA PHE A 160 -16.84 -5.34 -4.41
C PHE A 160 -15.96 -5.27 -5.66
N GLU A 161 -16.40 -4.59 -6.72
CA GLU A 161 -15.59 -4.41 -7.94
C GLU A 161 -14.25 -3.71 -7.65
N TYR A 162 -14.26 -2.68 -6.80
CA TYR A 162 -13.05 -1.98 -6.38
C TYR A 162 -12.05 -2.93 -5.70
N VAL A 163 -12.50 -3.71 -4.73
CA VAL A 163 -11.62 -4.64 -3.99
C VAL A 163 -11.17 -5.80 -4.88
N ASP A 164 -12.05 -6.28 -5.76
CA ASP A 164 -11.75 -7.39 -6.67
C ASP A 164 -10.65 -7.03 -7.68
N GLY A 165 -10.58 -5.77 -8.11
CA GLY A 165 -9.50 -5.25 -8.95
C GLY A 165 -8.09 -5.51 -8.39
N TYR A 166 -7.92 -5.44 -7.06
CA TYR A 166 -6.64 -5.68 -6.41
C TYR A 166 -6.13 -7.13 -6.55
N PHE A 167 -7.02 -8.09 -6.83
CA PHE A 167 -6.65 -9.50 -7.02
C PHE A 167 -6.38 -9.84 -8.49
N ARG A 168 -7.01 -9.11 -9.43
CA ARG A 168 -6.86 -9.35 -10.87
C ARG A 168 -5.54 -8.80 -11.38
N GLU A 169 -5.21 -7.56 -11.02
CA GLU A 169 -4.05 -6.84 -11.56
C GLU A 169 -2.73 -7.20 -10.86
N GLY A 170 -1.69 -7.49 -11.64
CA GLY A 170 -0.40 -7.96 -11.12
C GLY A 170 0.30 -6.96 -10.20
N LEU A 171 0.35 -5.70 -10.60
CA LEU A 171 0.94 -4.60 -9.81
C LEU A 171 0.20 -4.36 -8.49
N LEU A 172 -1.14 -4.51 -8.48
CA LEU A 172 -1.94 -4.36 -7.26
C LEU A 172 -1.74 -5.49 -6.27
N ARG A 173 -1.38 -6.70 -6.71
CA ARG A 173 -0.93 -7.76 -5.78
C ARG A 173 0.32 -7.33 -5.01
N GLY A 174 1.20 -6.54 -5.63
CA GLY A 174 2.35 -5.92 -4.96
C GLY A 174 1.91 -4.97 -3.85
N VAL A 175 0.88 -4.15 -4.10
CA VAL A 175 0.27 -3.27 -3.08
C VAL A 175 -0.35 -4.08 -1.94
N VAL A 176 -1.07 -5.16 -2.25
CA VAL A 176 -1.65 -6.06 -1.23
C VAL A 176 -0.57 -6.68 -0.35
N ARG A 177 0.55 -7.12 -0.92
CA ARG A 177 1.69 -7.61 -0.14
C ARG A 177 2.24 -6.52 0.78
N ALA A 178 2.44 -5.31 0.27
CA ALA A 178 2.94 -4.20 1.07
C ALA A 178 2.01 -3.84 2.24
N LEU A 179 0.69 -3.89 2.05
CA LEU A 179 -0.31 -3.71 3.11
C LEU A 179 -0.19 -4.81 4.18
N ASN A 180 -0.07 -6.07 3.77
CA ASN A 180 0.11 -7.20 4.69
C ASN A 180 1.43 -7.11 5.46
N ASP A 181 2.52 -6.73 4.79
CA ASP A 181 3.84 -6.56 5.39
C ASP A 181 3.87 -5.41 6.39
N LEU A 182 3.18 -4.31 6.10
CA LEU A 182 2.99 -3.21 7.02
C LEU A 182 2.25 -3.67 8.28
N GLY A 183 1.11 -4.37 8.11
CA GLY A 183 0.36 -4.92 9.23
C GLY A 183 1.17 -5.91 10.07
N ASN A 184 1.96 -6.78 9.42
CA ASN A 184 2.87 -7.70 10.11
C ASN A 184 3.94 -6.95 10.91
N THR A 185 4.54 -5.92 10.33
CA THR A 185 5.57 -5.11 10.98
C THR A 185 5.02 -4.39 12.20
N GLU A 186 3.89 -3.71 12.06
CA GLU A 186 3.28 -2.94 13.16
C GLU A 186 2.73 -3.83 14.28
N THR A 187 2.29 -5.06 13.97
CA THR A 187 1.77 -6.03 14.97
C THR A 187 2.83 -6.98 15.51
N THR A 188 4.08 -6.89 15.06
CA THR A 188 5.16 -7.83 15.46
C THR A 188 5.35 -7.87 16.97
N LYS A 189 5.37 -6.70 17.63
CA LYS A 189 5.54 -6.62 19.08
C LYS A 189 4.39 -7.31 19.82
N LEU A 190 3.15 -7.12 19.36
CA LEU A 190 1.97 -7.75 19.94
C LEU A 190 2.07 -9.28 19.84
N LYS A 191 2.40 -9.81 18.65
CA LYS A 191 2.58 -11.24 18.40
C LYS A 191 3.70 -11.85 19.26
N GLN A 192 4.79 -11.12 19.45
CA GLN A 192 5.90 -11.56 20.31
C GLN A 192 5.46 -11.65 21.79
N LEU A 193 4.75 -10.64 22.29
CA LEU A 193 4.22 -10.63 23.66
C LEU A 193 3.18 -11.73 23.87
N GLU A 194 2.30 -11.96 22.90
CA GLU A 194 1.32 -13.06 22.93
C GLU A 194 2.01 -14.42 23.07
N LYS A 195 3.04 -14.68 22.25
CA LYS A 195 3.81 -15.93 22.30
C LYS A 195 4.50 -16.13 23.65
N LEU A 196 5.08 -15.08 24.22
CA LEU A 196 5.70 -15.13 25.55
C LEU A 196 4.66 -15.39 26.64
N ALA A 197 3.52 -14.69 26.58
CA ALA A 197 2.43 -14.86 27.52
C ALA A 197 1.89 -16.30 27.53
N TYR A 198 1.63 -16.90 26.36
CA TYR A 198 1.25 -18.32 26.29
C TYR A 198 2.29 -19.23 26.96
N SER A 199 3.58 -19.03 26.69
CA SER A 199 4.64 -19.85 27.31
C SER A 199 4.68 -19.74 28.83
N GLU A 200 4.49 -18.53 29.37
CA GLU A 200 4.44 -18.27 30.82
C GLU A 200 3.20 -18.91 31.46
N ILE A 201 2.03 -18.71 30.85
CA ILE A 201 0.74 -19.25 31.32
C ILE A 201 0.75 -20.79 31.28
N ASP A 202 1.20 -21.41 30.18
CA ASP A 202 1.28 -22.87 30.03
C ASP A 202 2.21 -23.47 31.11
N LYS A 203 3.35 -22.82 31.40
CA LYS A 203 4.27 -23.27 32.46
C LYS A 203 3.65 -23.18 33.84
N ALA A 204 2.93 -22.10 34.14
CA ALA A 204 2.23 -21.93 35.41
C ALA A 204 1.13 -22.98 35.56
N PHE A 205 0.31 -23.17 34.52
CA PHE A 205 -0.74 -24.17 34.46
C PHE A 205 -0.20 -25.59 34.69
N GLN A 206 0.86 -25.99 34.00
CA GLN A 206 1.45 -27.33 34.15
C GLN A 206 1.92 -27.57 35.58
N LYS A 207 2.58 -26.60 36.22
CA LYS A 207 3.05 -26.75 37.61
C LYS A 207 1.89 -26.82 38.59
N LEU A 208 0.90 -25.94 38.44
CA LEU A 208 -0.26 -25.87 39.34
C LEU A 208 -1.17 -27.10 39.20
N SER A 209 -1.46 -27.55 37.97
CA SER A 209 -2.27 -28.75 37.72
C SER A 209 -1.63 -30.00 38.31
N VAL A 210 -0.32 -30.21 38.09
CA VAL A 210 0.43 -31.34 38.68
C VAL A 210 0.40 -31.28 40.21
N TYR A 211 0.56 -30.09 40.81
CA TYR A 211 0.45 -29.94 42.26
C TYR A 211 -0.94 -30.31 42.76
N CYS A 212 -1.99 -29.75 42.17
CA CYS A 212 -3.38 -30.00 42.57
C CYS A 212 -3.74 -31.49 42.48
N SER A 213 -3.28 -32.18 41.43
CA SER A 213 -3.45 -33.63 41.28
C SER A 213 -2.71 -34.42 42.36
N LYS A 214 -1.43 -34.10 42.63
CA LYS A 214 -0.63 -34.78 43.67
C LYS A 214 -1.16 -34.55 45.07
N ALA A 215 -1.63 -33.35 45.37
CA ALA A 215 -2.21 -32.98 46.66
C ALA A 215 -3.65 -33.46 46.83
N GLY A 216 -4.26 -34.08 45.81
CA GLY A 216 -5.62 -34.63 45.88
C GLY A 216 -6.71 -33.58 46.11
N ILE A 217 -6.52 -32.36 45.60
CA ILE A 217 -7.41 -31.23 45.89
C ILE A 217 -8.72 -31.38 45.11
N LYS A 218 -9.84 -31.57 45.82
CA LYS A 218 -11.19 -31.74 45.24
C LYS A 218 -11.99 -30.44 45.12
N ASN A 219 -11.31 -29.29 45.02
CA ASN A 219 -11.99 -28.00 44.88
C ASN A 219 -12.68 -27.91 43.51
N ALA A 220 -13.98 -27.63 43.49
CA ALA A 220 -14.78 -27.54 42.26
C ALA A 220 -14.28 -26.44 41.31
N ILE A 221 -13.81 -25.31 41.85
CA ILE A 221 -13.24 -24.19 41.06
C ILE A 221 -11.99 -24.67 40.32
N ILE A 222 -11.06 -25.31 41.04
CA ILE A 222 -9.82 -25.84 40.46
C ILE A 222 -10.12 -26.90 39.40
N THR A 223 -11.05 -27.80 39.68
CA THR A 223 -11.42 -28.89 38.77
C THR A 223 -12.06 -28.35 37.49
N GLY A 224 -12.97 -27.38 37.62
CA GLY A 224 -13.55 -26.67 36.49
C GLY A 224 -12.50 -25.93 35.68
N ALA A 225 -11.58 -25.23 36.35
CA ALA A 225 -10.55 -24.45 35.68
C ALA A 225 -9.56 -25.31 34.88
N ILE A 226 -9.13 -26.45 35.42
CA ILE A 226 -8.29 -27.41 34.68
C ILE A 226 -9.00 -27.91 33.42
N LYS A 227 -10.29 -28.24 33.53
CA LYS A 227 -11.09 -28.67 32.38
C LYS A 227 -11.21 -27.57 31.33
N ASN A 228 -11.57 -26.36 31.75
CA ASN A 228 -11.76 -25.22 30.86
C ASN A 228 -10.46 -24.80 30.18
N TYR A 229 -9.31 -24.87 30.88
CA TYR A 229 -8.01 -24.59 30.28
C TYR A 229 -7.76 -25.47 29.05
N HIS A 230 -7.96 -26.77 29.18
CA HIS A 230 -7.84 -27.71 28.05
C HIS A 230 -8.92 -27.49 26.99
N SER A 231 -10.11 -27.03 27.36
CA SER A 231 -11.14 -26.65 26.41
C SER A 231 -10.75 -25.41 25.58
N TYR A 232 -10.11 -24.40 26.19
CA TYR A 232 -9.49 -23.28 25.44
C TYR A 232 -8.30 -23.74 24.61
N GLU A 233 -7.53 -24.72 25.10
CA GLU A 233 -6.41 -25.30 24.36
C GLU A 233 -6.86 -25.99 23.07
N LYS A 234 -7.96 -26.73 23.14
CA LYS A 234 -8.55 -27.45 22.02
C LYS A 234 -9.47 -26.59 21.14
N GLY A 235 -9.73 -25.34 21.50
CA GLY A 235 -10.67 -24.46 20.80
C GLY A 235 -12.14 -24.87 20.95
N THR A 236 -12.50 -25.68 21.95
CA THR A 236 -13.90 -26.09 22.16
C THR A 236 -14.74 -25.03 22.86
N ILE A 237 -14.08 -24.06 23.52
CA ILE A 237 -14.71 -22.88 24.10
C ILE A 237 -13.89 -21.64 23.70
N GLU A 238 -14.57 -20.50 23.63
CA GLU A 238 -13.99 -19.20 23.25
C GLU A 238 -14.26 -18.15 24.33
N SER A 239 -13.37 -17.17 24.42
CA SER A 239 -13.51 -15.99 25.28
C SER A 239 -13.65 -14.76 24.40
N THR A 240 -14.46 -13.80 24.84
CA THR A 240 -14.69 -12.52 24.13
C THR A 240 -13.40 -11.73 23.91
N GLU A 241 -12.41 -11.89 24.81
CA GLU A 241 -11.11 -11.22 24.69
C GLU A 241 -10.04 -12.08 23.98
N GLY A 242 -10.41 -13.30 23.58
CA GLY A 242 -9.57 -14.27 22.89
C GLY A 242 -9.05 -15.39 23.79
N PRO A 243 -8.51 -16.47 23.19
CA PRO A 243 -8.09 -17.68 23.90
C PRO A 243 -7.01 -17.44 24.97
N LEU A 244 -6.10 -16.48 24.74
CA LEU A 244 -5.09 -16.09 25.73
C LEU A 244 -5.73 -15.60 27.05
N SER A 245 -6.77 -14.76 26.94
CA SER A 245 -7.51 -14.22 28.09
C SER A 245 -8.31 -15.31 28.80
N GLY A 246 -8.88 -16.25 28.03
CA GLY A 246 -9.53 -17.44 28.60
C GLY A 246 -8.55 -18.26 29.45
N ARG A 247 -7.39 -18.63 28.89
CA ARG A 247 -6.40 -19.45 29.58
C ARG A 247 -5.80 -18.80 30.82
N ILE A 248 -5.51 -17.50 30.79
CA ILE A 248 -4.99 -16.81 31.98
C ILE A 248 -6.03 -16.82 33.10
N GLY A 249 -7.32 -16.57 32.79
CA GLY A 249 -8.40 -16.59 33.76
C GLY A 249 -8.53 -17.94 34.47
N GLU A 250 -8.36 -19.05 33.75
CA GLU A 250 -8.40 -20.38 34.35
C GLU A 250 -7.19 -20.64 35.28
N VAL A 251 -5.99 -20.14 34.96
CA VAL A 251 -4.84 -20.22 35.89
C VAL A 251 -5.09 -19.38 37.14
N GLU A 252 -5.68 -18.19 36.98
CA GLU A 252 -6.10 -17.34 38.09
C GLU A 252 -7.15 -18.03 38.99
N ASP A 253 -8.09 -18.77 38.40
CA ASP A 253 -9.09 -19.56 39.14
C ASP A 253 -8.46 -20.73 39.92
N ILE A 254 -7.43 -21.39 39.36
CA ILE A 254 -6.67 -22.40 40.12
C ILE A 254 -6.00 -21.76 41.34
N ILE A 255 -5.34 -20.62 41.18
CA ILE A 255 -4.69 -19.89 42.27
C ILE A 255 -5.71 -19.45 43.32
N ARG A 256 -6.84 -18.86 42.90
CA ARG A 256 -7.94 -18.48 43.80
C ARG A 256 -8.49 -19.69 44.56
N GLY A 257 -8.66 -20.83 43.90
CA GLY A 257 -9.09 -22.07 44.52
C GLY A 257 -8.13 -22.59 45.58
N LEU A 258 -6.81 -22.48 45.35
CA LEU A 258 -5.77 -22.84 46.32
C LEU A 258 -5.81 -21.91 47.54
N VAL A 259 -5.90 -20.61 47.31
CA VAL A 259 -5.97 -19.58 48.36
C VAL A 259 -7.22 -19.78 49.24
N ALA A 260 -8.37 -20.09 48.62
CA ALA A 260 -9.64 -20.29 49.32
C ALA A 260 -9.61 -21.46 50.32
N THR A 261 -8.69 -22.43 50.17
CA THR A 261 -8.55 -23.52 51.13
C THR A 261 -7.99 -23.10 52.48
N LYS A 262 -7.34 -21.92 52.56
CA LYS A 262 -6.60 -21.41 53.73
C LYS A 262 -5.56 -22.39 54.30
N ASN A 263 -5.17 -23.41 53.53
CA ASN A 263 -4.12 -24.35 53.92
C ASN A 263 -2.73 -23.71 53.72
N THR A 264 -1.85 -23.82 54.71
CA THR A 264 -0.52 -23.20 54.69
C THR A 264 0.33 -23.63 53.50
N GLU A 265 0.29 -24.90 53.10
CA GLU A 265 1.06 -25.39 51.95
C GLU A 265 0.47 -24.91 50.62
N HIS A 266 -0.87 -24.84 50.52
CA HIS A 266 -1.53 -24.31 49.32
C HIS A 266 -1.27 -22.81 49.16
N LEU A 267 -1.23 -22.06 50.26
CA LEU A 267 -0.87 -20.64 50.26
C LEU A 267 0.57 -20.42 49.82
N LYS A 268 1.54 -21.23 50.29
CA LYS A 268 2.93 -21.15 49.84
C LYS A 268 3.07 -21.40 48.33
N ILE A 269 2.32 -22.35 47.78
CA ILE A 269 2.31 -22.60 46.34
C ILE A 269 1.69 -21.42 45.58
N ALA A 270 0.56 -20.90 46.05
CA ALA A 270 -0.09 -19.74 45.44
C ALA A 270 0.81 -18.50 45.43
N GLN A 271 1.59 -18.27 46.49
CA GLN A 271 2.53 -17.15 46.62
C GLN A 271 3.65 -17.14 45.56
N GLN A 272 3.93 -18.26 44.90
CA GLN A 272 4.89 -18.31 43.79
C GLN A 272 4.35 -17.64 42.51
N TYR A 273 3.03 -17.48 42.41
CA TYR A 273 2.33 -17.01 41.21
C TYR A 273 1.47 -15.76 41.48
N ALA A 274 1.26 -15.41 42.74
CA ALA A 274 0.48 -14.24 43.14
C ALA A 274 1.00 -13.59 44.43
N GLU A 275 0.89 -12.27 44.51
CA GLU A 275 1.04 -11.52 45.75
C GLU A 275 -0.25 -11.64 46.57
N LEU A 276 -0.14 -12.06 47.83
CA LEU A 276 -1.29 -12.21 48.74
C LEU A 276 -1.34 -11.07 49.76
N THR A 277 -2.55 -10.67 50.17
CA THR A 277 -2.77 -9.79 51.31
C THR A 277 -2.55 -10.56 52.63
N PRO A 278 -2.35 -9.86 53.77
CA PRO A 278 -2.25 -10.50 55.08
C PRO A 278 -3.46 -11.40 55.42
N ASP A 279 -4.64 -11.03 54.94
CA ASP A 279 -5.89 -11.78 55.13
C ASP A 279 -6.03 -13.00 54.20
N GLY A 280 -5.02 -13.26 53.36
CA GLY A 280 -5.01 -14.39 52.44
C GLY A 280 -5.90 -14.19 51.22
N PHE A 281 -6.01 -12.98 50.68
CA PHE A 281 -6.62 -12.73 49.37
C PHE A 281 -5.57 -12.44 48.30
N VAL A 282 -5.88 -12.69 47.04
CA VAL A 282 -4.99 -12.34 45.93
C VAL A 282 -5.03 -10.82 45.72
N ARG A 283 -3.87 -10.18 45.85
CA ARG A 283 -3.67 -8.76 45.53
C ARG A 283 -3.32 -8.57 44.06
N LYS A 284 -2.44 -9.41 43.52
CA LYS A 284 -1.91 -9.29 42.15
C LYS A 284 -1.37 -10.62 41.66
N TYR A 285 -1.63 -10.97 40.40
CA TYR A 285 -0.99 -12.11 39.74
C TYR A 285 0.36 -11.69 39.13
N ILE A 286 1.38 -12.54 39.26
CA ILE A 286 2.75 -12.25 38.84
C ILE A 286 3.34 -13.30 37.89
N PHE A 287 2.55 -14.32 37.52
CA PHE A 287 3.02 -15.46 36.74
C PHE A 287 3.16 -15.21 35.23
N SER A 288 2.57 -14.12 34.71
CA SER A 288 2.76 -13.70 33.32
C SER A 288 2.89 -12.18 33.16
N PRO A 289 4.09 -11.61 33.34
CA PRO A 289 4.33 -10.20 33.05
C PRO A 289 4.11 -9.86 31.57
N SER A 290 4.34 -10.83 30.67
CA SER A 290 4.16 -10.64 29.23
C SER A 290 2.68 -10.45 28.85
N TYR A 291 1.73 -11.03 29.60
CA TYR A 291 0.31 -10.82 29.36
C TYR A 291 -0.13 -9.37 29.61
N GLU A 292 0.38 -8.73 30.67
CA GLU A 292 0.07 -7.31 30.92
C GLU A 292 0.66 -6.42 29.81
N GLY A 293 1.90 -6.70 29.39
CA GLY A 293 2.50 -6.03 28.24
C GLY A 293 1.67 -6.22 26.96
N HIS A 294 1.18 -7.45 26.71
CA HIS A 294 0.30 -7.77 25.60
C HIS A 294 -1.01 -6.98 25.67
N LYS A 295 -1.65 -6.90 26.84
CA LYS A 295 -2.91 -6.15 27.03
C LYS A 295 -2.74 -4.67 26.71
N GLN A 296 -1.67 -4.05 27.20
CA GLN A 296 -1.37 -2.64 26.93
C GLN A 296 -1.08 -2.39 25.43
N GLU A 297 -0.30 -3.27 24.80
CA GLU A 297 -0.03 -3.17 23.36
C GLU A 297 -1.30 -3.40 22.54
N LYS A 298 -2.16 -4.35 22.93
CA LYS A 298 -3.45 -4.62 22.26
C LYS A 298 -4.33 -3.38 22.27
N LEU A 299 -4.49 -2.73 23.43
CA LEU A 299 -5.26 -1.48 23.55
C LEU A 299 -4.69 -0.35 22.70
N LYS A 300 -3.36 -0.23 22.64
CA LYS A 300 -2.69 0.73 21.74
C LYS A 300 -3.01 0.43 20.28
N GLN A 301 -2.90 -0.83 19.85
CA GLN A 301 -3.20 -1.23 18.49
C GLN A 301 -4.69 -1.03 18.14
N GLU A 302 -5.61 -1.32 19.06
CA GLU A 302 -7.04 -1.07 18.88
C GLU A 302 -7.36 0.41 18.67
N ARG A 303 -6.67 1.32 19.37
CA ARG A 303 -6.79 2.77 19.16
C ARG A 303 -6.23 3.22 17.80
N LEU A 304 -5.08 2.68 17.40
CA LEU A 304 -4.36 3.17 16.21
C LEU A 304 -4.85 2.54 14.90
N ARG A 305 -5.31 1.28 14.93
CA ARG A 305 -5.64 0.50 13.72
C ARG A 305 -6.67 1.16 12.83
N GLU A 306 -7.64 1.90 13.40
CA GLU A 306 -8.67 2.58 12.61
C GLU A 306 -8.09 3.66 11.68
N THR A 307 -6.86 4.11 11.91
CA THR A 307 -6.15 5.07 11.05
C THR A 307 -5.19 4.39 10.07
N ARG A 308 -5.02 3.07 10.14
CA ARG A 308 -4.03 2.33 9.36
C ARG A 308 -4.61 1.77 8.06
N PRO A 309 -3.84 1.84 6.95
CA PRO A 309 -4.29 1.32 5.67
C PRO A 309 -4.37 -0.22 5.67
N TRP A 310 -3.47 -0.92 6.37
CA TRP A 310 -3.53 -2.38 6.49
C TRP A 310 -4.80 -2.88 7.19
N PHE A 311 -5.24 -2.20 8.24
CA PHE A 311 -6.48 -2.57 8.95
C PHE A 311 -7.72 -2.28 8.09
N SER A 312 -7.69 -1.16 7.37
CA SER A 312 -8.74 -0.83 6.40
C SER A 312 -8.81 -1.90 5.30
N TRP A 313 -7.65 -2.37 4.81
CA TRP A 313 -7.56 -3.48 3.89
C TRP A 313 -8.14 -4.78 4.45
N ASP A 314 -7.81 -5.15 5.70
CA ASP A 314 -8.39 -6.34 6.35
C ASP A 314 -9.93 -6.30 6.39
N LYS A 315 -10.52 -5.13 6.64
CA LYS A 315 -11.97 -4.92 6.63
C LYS A 315 -12.57 -5.03 5.22
N LEU A 316 -11.92 -4.44 4.22
CA LEU A 316 -12.33 -4.56 2.81
C LEU A 316 -12.21 -6.01 2.30
N PHE A 317 -11.14 -6.70 2.67
CA PHE A 317 -10.91 -8.09 2.31
C PHE A 317 -11.93 -9.02 2.97
N THR A 318 -12.23 -8.81 4.25
CA THR A 318 -13.28 -9.58 4.94
C THR A 318 -14.63 -9.41 4.26
N PHE A 319 -14.99 -8.17 3.91
CA PHE A 319 -16.18 -7.88 3.12
C PHE A 319 -16.18 -8.64 1.78
N HIS A 320 -15.09 -8.55 1.00
CA HIS A 320 -14.97 -9.21 -0.30
C HIS A 320 -15.12 -10.73 -0.19
N ARG A 321 -14.51 -11.36 0.81
CA ARG A 321 -14.67 -12.80 1.06
C ARG A 321 -16.10 -13.20 1.37
N LEU A 322 -16.78 -12.43 2.22
CA LEU A 322 -18.19 -12.68 2.56
C LEU A 322 -19.10 -12.47 1.34
N TYR A 323 -18.77 -11.50 0.47
CA TYR A 323 -19.51 -11.22 -0.75
C TYR A 323 -19.39 -12.35 -1.78
N ILE A 324 -18.20 -12.95 -1.94
CA ILE A 324 -17.97 -14.04 -2.91
C ILE A 324 -18.58 -15.36 -2.44
N ASP A 325 -18.18 -15.81 -1.25
CA ASP A 325 -18.51 -17.15 -0.77
C ASP A 325 -18.50 -17.22 0.76
N HIS A 326 -19.58 -16.74 1.35
CA HIS A 326 -19.77 -16.79 2.80
C HIS A 326 -19.86 -18.22 3.34
N GLU A 327 -20.35 -19.20 2.57
CA GLU A 327 -20.45 -20.59 3.03
C GLU A 327 -19.07 -21.19 3.27
N SER A 328 -18.13 -20.96 2.34
CA SER A 328 -16.75 -21.41 2.51
C SER A 328 -16.07 -20.72 3.68
N VAL A 329 -16.34 -19.43 3.91
CA VAL A 329 -15.85 -18.70 5.10
C VAL A 329 -16.40 -19.33 6.39
N TYR A 330 -17.69 -19.65 6.44
CA TYR A 330 -18.32 -20.30 7.58
C TYR A 330 -17.73 -21.69 7.85
N LYS A 331 -17.65 -22.55 6.82
CA LYS A 331 -17.09 -23.90 6.91
C LYS A 331 -15.63 -23.87 7.40
N GLN A 332 -14.82 -22.96 6.86
CA GLN A 332 -13.42 -22.80 7.29
C GLN A 332 -13.30 -22.50 8.79
N TYR A 333 -14.16 -21.63 9.35
CA TYR A 333 -14.12 -21.32 10.78
C TYR A 333 -14.62 -22.48 11.64
N MET A 334 -15.67 -23.21 11.21
CA MET A 334 -16.13 -24.41 11.90
C MET A 334 -15.06 -25.50 11.94
N GLU A 335 -14.41 -25.77 10.81
CA GLU A 335 -13.30 -26.74 10.71
C GLU A 335 -12.08 -26.32 11.54
N SER A 336 -11.86 -25.01 11.69
CA SER A 336 -10.79 -24.45 12.52
C SER A 336 -11.12 -24.42 14.02
N GLY A 337 -12.26 -24.97 14.44
CA GLY A 337 -12.71 -24.95 15.83
C GLY A 337 -13.04 -23.55 16.35
N LYS A 338 -13.60 -22.68 15.50
CA LYS A 338 -13.97 -21.29 15.84
C LYS A 338 -15.47 -21.03 15.65
N PRO A 339 -16.35 -21.71 16.40
CA PRO A 339 -17.79 -21.66 16.17
C PRO A 339 -18.42 -20.27 16.40
N LEU A 340 -17.92 -19.46 17.34
CA LEU A 340 -18.47 -18.10 17.53
C LEU A 340 -18.04 -17.15 16.40
N THR A 341 -16.83 -17.35 15.88
CA THR A 341 -16.35 -16.62 14.70
C THR A 341 -17.16 -17.02 13.46
N ALA A 342 -17.46 -18.31 13.29
CA ALA A 342 -18.33 -18.81 12.22
C ALA A 342 -19.73 -18.20 12.31
N LEU A 343 -20.33 -18.19 13.51
CA LEU A 343 -21.63 -17.55 13.76
C LEU A 343 -21.61 -16.06 13.40
N SER A 344 -20.57 -15.34 13.81
CA SER A 344 -20.40 -13.93 13.50
C SER A 344 -20.30 -13.69 11.99
N ALA A 345 -19.56 -14.53 11.26
CA ALA A 345 -19.49 -14.47 9.80
C ALA A 345 -20.85 -14.72 9.13
N GLY A 346 -21.64 -15.65 9.66
CA GLY A 346 -23.02 -15.90 9.22
C GLY A 346 -23.91 -14.67 9.40
N MET A 347 -23.87 -14.03 10.58
CA MET A 347 -24.62 -12.79 10.84
C MET A 347 -24.23 -11.66 9.88
N LEU A 348 -22.93 -11.51 9.60
CA LEU A 348 -22.45 -10.52 8.63
C LEU A 348 -22.94 -10.84 7.21
N SER A 349 -22.95 -12.11 6.81
CA SER A 349 -23.51 -12.52 5.52
C SER A 349 -25.00 -12.19 5.40
N ASP A 350 -25.79 -12.45 6.45
CA ASP A 350 -27.22 -12.14 6.46
C ASP A 350 -27.50 -10.63 6.36
N GLU A 351 -26.67 -9.82 7.03
CA GLU A 351 -26.71 -8.36 6.93
C GLU A 351 -26.39 -7.89 5.51
N LEU A 352 -25.32 -8.42 4.90
CA LEU A 352 -24.93 -8.11 3.53
C LEU A 352 -26.01 -8.53 2.52
N ASN A 353 -26.56 -9.73 2.66
CA ASN A 353 -27.68 -10.22 1.84
C ASN A 353 -28.90 -9.32 1.96
N THR A 354 -29.21 -8.83 3.17
CA THR A 354 -30.30 -7.89 3.38
C THR A 354 -30.05 -6.57 2.64
N ILE A 355 -28.83 -6.03 2.70
CA ILE A 355 -28.45 -4.81 1.96
C ILE A 355 -28.58 -4.98 0.44
N LEU A 356 -28.22 -6.16 -0.09
CA LEU A 356 -28.17 -6.39 -1.54
C LEU A 356 -29.53 -6.76 -2.15
N THR A 357 -30.38 -7.46 -1.40
CA THR A 357 -31.59 -8.10 -1.95
C THR A 357 -32.91 -7.49 -1.51
N LYS A 358 -32.98 -6.88 -0.32
CA LYS A 358 -34.25 -6.36 0.22
C LYS A 358 -34.42 -4.88 -0.11
N PRO A 359 -35.67 -4.40 -0.34
CA PRO A 359 -35.94 -2.98 -0.43
C PRO A 359 -35.48 -2.30 0.88
N HIS A 360 -34.86 -1.13 0.75
CA HIS A 360 -34.28 -0.41 1.87
C HIS A 360 -35.36 -0.11 2.93
N ASP A 361 -35.33 -0.85 4.03
CA ASP A 361 -36.15 -0.57 5.21
C ASP A 361 -35.33 0.34 6.16
N PRO A 362 -35.71 1.61 6.33
CA PRO A 362 -35.00 2.55 7.21
C PRO A 362 -35.03 2.15 8.70
N ASN A 363 -35.88 1.18 9.08
CA ASN A 363 -35.93 0.62 10.44
C ASN A 363 -35.08 -0.65 10.61
N HIS A 364 -34.49 -1.17 9.53
CA HIS A 364 -33.63 -2.36 9.62
C HIS A 364 -32.26 -1.97 10.20
N TYR A 365 -31.93 -2.55 11.35
CA TYR A 365 -30.68 -2.28 12.05
C TYR A 365 -29.49 -2.95 11.32
N ILE A 366 -28.68 -2.13 10.64
CA ILE A 366 -27.38 -2.50 10.08
C ILE A 366 -26.33 -2.31 11.19
N ARG A 367 -25.52 -3.34 11.47
CA ARG A 367 -24.59 -3.36 12.60
C ARG A 367 -23.14 -3.08 12.19
N GLU A 368 -22.69 -3.63 11.06
CA GLU A 368 -21.28 -3.56 10.64
C GLU A 368 -21.12 -2.86 9.28
N PHE A 369 -22.04 -3.08 8.32
CA PHE A 369 -21.90 -2.60 6.95
C PHE A 369 -22.44 -1.18 6.75
N HIS A 370 -21.81 -0.21 7.41
CA HIS A 370 -22.12 1.21 7.23
C HIS A 370 -21.34 1.82 6.06
N VAL A 371 -22.06 2.48 5.14
CA VAL A 371 -21.48 3.15 3.94
C VAL A 371 -20.35 4.10 4.31
N GLU A 372 -20.55 5.00 5.27
CA GLU A 372 -19.54 5.98 5.67
C GLU A 372 -18.28 5.33 6.28
N THR A 373 -18.44 4.26 7.06
CA THR A 373 -17.32 3.51 7.60
C THR A 373 -16.49 2.87 6.49
N TYR A 374 -17.15 2.24 5.51
CA TYR A 374 -16.48 1.59 4.38
C TYR A 374 -15.89 2.58 3.37
N LYS A 375 -16.47 3.78 3.20
CA LYS A 375 -15.84 4.88 2.45
C LYS A 375 -14.50 5.27 3.06
N ASN A 376 -14.42 5.39 4.38
CA ASN A 376 -13.17 5.71 5.06
C ASN A 376 -12.13 4.59 4.90
N TYR A 377 -12.54 3.32 4.97
CA TYR A 377 -11.63 2.19 4.71
C TYR A 377 -11.10 2.22 3.28
N MET A 378 -12.01 2.38 2.30
CA MET A 378 -11.66 2.48 0.89
C MET A 378 -10.69 3.64 0.62
N GLU A 379 -10.97 4.83 1.15
CA GLU A 379 -10.13 6.02 0.96
C GLU A 379 -8.70 5.82 1.48
N ARG A 380 -8.51 5.23 2.66
CA ARG A 380 -7.16 4.96 3.19
C ARG A 380 -6.38 3.98 2.34
N VAL A 381 -7.01 2.89 1.91
CA VAL A 381 -6.39 1.90 1.03
C VAL A 381 -6.05 2.53 -0.32
N HIS A 382 -6.98 3.31 -0.88
CA HIS A 382 -6.81 3.96 -2.16
C HIS A 382 -5.63 4.95 -2.17
N LEU A 383 -5.56 5.84 -1.17
CA LEU A 383 -4.48 6.81 -1.05
C LEU A 383 -3.11 6.12 -0.89
N TYR A 384 -3.04 5.08 -0.06
CA TYR A 384 -1.82 4.30 0.12
C TYR A 384 -1.40 3.58 -1.17
N ALA A 385 -2.35 2.94 -1.87
CA ALA A 385 -2.10 2.24 -3.12
C ALA A 385 -1.56 3.21 -4.18
N LYS A 386 -2.21 4.36 -4.35
CA LYS A 386 -1.81 5.41 -5.28
C LYS A 386 -0.40 5.92 -4.99
N GLU A 387 -0.09 6.24 -3.74
CA GLU A 387 1.23 6.71 -3.35
C GLU A 387 2.32 5.66 -3.63
N LEU A 388 2.04 4.39 -3.32
CA LEU A 388 2.99 3.30 -3.54
C LEU A 388 3.26 3.06 -5.03
N LEU A 389 2.21 3.08 -5.86
CA LEU A 389 2.32 2.94 -7.31
C LEU A 389 3.09 4.10 -7.94
N LEU A 390 2.83 5.34 -7.52
CA LEU A 390 3.58 6.51 -7.99
C LEU A 390 5.07 6.42 -7.64
N LYS A 391 5.41 5.97 -6.42
CA LYS A 391 6.81 5.75 -6.01
C LYS A 391 7.49 4.65 -6.84
N PHE A 392 6.75 3.62 -7.23
CA PHE A 392 7.25 2.55 -8.08
C PHE A 392 7.54 3.06 -9.49
N ASP A 393 6.62 3.80 -10.11
CA ASP A 393 6.79 4.44 -11.43
C ASP A 393 7.97 5.41 -11.44
N GLU A 394 8.12 6.23 -10.40
CA GLU A 394 9.30 7.11 -10.25
C GLU A 394 10.62 6.35 -10.15
N HIS A 395 10.61 5.17 -9.53
CA HIS A 395 11.79 4.35 -9.36
C HIS A 395 12.16 3.63 -10.67
N GLU A 396 11.18 3.10 -11.40
CA GLU A 396 11.41 2.50 -12.73
C GLU A 396 11.95 3.54 -13.72
N ARG A 397 11.39 4.76 -13.73
CA ARG A 397 11.90 5.87 -14.57
C ARG A 397 13.34 6.27 -14.26
N LYS A 398 13.79 6.09 -13.01
CA LYS A 398 15.18 6.37 -12.60
C LYS A 398 16.16 5.25 -12.95
N GLN A 399 15.67 4.05 -13.26
CA GLN A 399 16.50 2.87 -13.55
C GLN A 399 16.67 2.59 -15.05
N VAL A 400 15.86 3.20 -15.92
CA VAL A 400 16.12 3.19 -17.36
C VAL A 400 17.21 4.24 -17.64
N PRO A 401 18.43 3.85 -18.09
CA PRO A 401 19.43 4.82 -18.47
C PRO A 401 18.94 5.54 -19.73
N ASP A 402 18.65 6.82 -19.58
CA ASP A 402 18.28 7.69 -20.68
C ASP A 402 19.54 7.96 -21.53
N GLU A 403 19.72 7.22 -22.63
CA GLU A 403 20.80 7.47 -23.62
C GLU A 403 20.58 8.75 -24.44
N SER A 404 19.60 9.59 -24.06
CA SER A 404 19.39 10.91 -24.63
C SER A 404 19.85 12.02 -23.68
N THR A 405 21.17 12.22 -23.54
CA THR A 405 21.70 13.50 -23.02
C THR A 405 22.73 14.10 -23.97
N ILE A 406 22.24 14.82 -24.99
CA ILE A 406 22.98 15.91 -25.64
C ILE A 406 22.45 17.21 -25.03
N LYS A 407 23.31 17.85 -24.20
CA LYS A 407 23.44 19.30 -23.88
C LYS A 407 22.14 20.14 -23.98
N GLN A 408 21.60 20.85 -23.00
CA GLN A 408 22.02 21.57 -21.79
C GLN A 408 20.73 22.31 -21.29
N PRO A 409 20.65 23.05 -20.16
CA PRO A 409 21.71 23.48 -19.26
C PRO A 409 21.59 22.86 -17.86
N THR A 410 22.76 22.74 -17.24
CA THR A 410 23.01 22.84 -15.79
C THR A 410 21.81 22.53 -14.92
N VAL A 411 21.73 21.27 -14.48
CA VAL A 411 21.24 20.97 -13.14
C VAL A 411 21.95 21.96 -12.23
N VAL A 412 21.24 23.00 -11.79
CA VAL A 412 21.63 23.72 -10.58
C VAL A 412 21.75 22.61 -9.56
N GLU A 413 22.98 22.32 -9.13
CA GLU A 413 23.21 21.54 -7.93
C GLU A 413 22.29 22.14 -6.88
N SER A 414 21.17 21.49 -6.60
CA SER A 414 20.34 21.86 -5.49
C SER A 414 21.22 21.54 -4.28
N SER A 415 21.86 22.58 -3.77
CA SER A 415 22.46 22.59 -2.46
C SER A 415 21.36 22.08 -1.53
N SER A 416 21.39 20.80 -1.19
CA SER A 416 20.42 20.19 -0.30
C SER A 416 20.49 20.95 1.00
N ASP A 417 19.43 21.70 1.30
CA ASP A 417 19.42 22.59 2.45
C ASP A 417 19.49 21.74 3.71
N THR A 418 20.50 21.95 4.55
CA THR A 418 20.63 21.15 5.75
C THR A 418 19.70 21.66 6.85
N TRP A 419 19.21 20.75 7.71
CA TRP A 419 18.49 21.12 8.92
C TRP A 419 18.98 20.38 10.16
N SER A 420 18.93 21.04 11.31
CA SER A 420 19.27 20.46 12.61
C SER A 420 18.50 21.17 13.72
N PHE A 421 18.22 20.48 14.81
CA PHE A 421 17.55 21.06 15.97
C PHE A 421 18.35 20.79 17.24
N ASP A 422 18.81 21.86 17.90
CA ASP A 422 19.49 21.77 19.19
C ASP A 422 18.46 21.82 20.32
N THR A 423 18.30 20.69 21.01
CA THR A 423 17.33 20.51 22.10
C THR A 423 17.70 21.25 23.38
N ARG A 424 18.98 21.63 23.58
CA ARG A 424 19.43 22.38 24.76
C ARG A 424 19.12 23.86 24.62
N THR A 425 19.32 24.40 23.41
CA THR A 425 19.11 25.84 23.15
C THR A 425 17.75 26.15 22.50
N ASN A 426 16.97 25.11 22.15
CA ASN A 426 15.72 25.19 21.37
C ASN A 426 15.91 25.97 20.06
N THR A 427 17.01 25.68 19.36
CA THR A 427 17.39 26.39 18.13
C THR A 427 17.28 25.46 16.93
N LEU A 428 16.37 25.79 16.01
CA LEU A 428 16.27 25.16 14.70
C LEU A 428 17.23 25.86 13.74
N THR A 429 18.13 25.11 13.11
CA THR A 429 18.96 25.59 12.00
C THR A 429 18.43 25.00 10.70
N VAL A 430 18.12 25.82 9.71
CA VAL A 430 17.72 25.41 8.35
C VAL A 430 18.50 26.26 7.35
N ALA A 431 19.19 25.64 6.40
CA ALA A 431 19.99 26.33 5.38
C ALA A 431 20.95 27.39 6.00
N ASN A 432 21.67 27.00 7.05
CA ASN A 432 22.59 27.85 7.83
C ASN A 432 21.95 29.06 8.54
N LYS A 433 20.62 29.20 8.55
CA LYS A 433 19.90 30.22 9.32
C LYS A 433 19.30 29.63 10.58
N THR A 434 19.39 30.36 11.68
CA THR A 434 18.95 29.90 13.01
C THR A 434 17.65 30.55 13.46
N ILE A 435 16.72 29.75 13.95
CA ILE A 435 15.44 30.14 14.54
C ILE A 435 15.42 29.66 15.99
N LYS A 436 15.42 30.59 16.94
CA LYS A 436 15.20 30.29 18.35
C LYS A 436 13.71 30.18 18.65
N LEU A 437 13.28 29.05 19.21
CA LEU A 437 11.89 28.78 19.58
C LEU A 437 11.70 28.93 21.10
N LYS A 438 10.46 29.25 21.51
CA LYS A 438 10.09 29.31 22.93
C LYS A 438 10.08 27.90 23.52
N SER A 439 10.78 27.71 24.63
CA SER A 439 10.80 26.45 25.39
C SER A 439 9.39 25.98 25.77
N ASN A 440 9.21 24.66 25.86
CA ASN A 440 7.98 24.00 26.32
C ASN A 440 6.72 24.36 25.50
N THR A 441 6.89 24.56 24.20
CA THR A 441 5.77 24.71 23.26
C THR A 441 5.62 23.44 22.44
N ASN A 442 4.41 23.12 21.99
CA ASN A 442 4.16 21.98 21.09
C ASN A 442 5.06 22.01 19.84
N ARG A 443 5.42 23.21 19.37
CA ARG A 443 6.36 23.42 18.25
C ARG A 443 7.75 22.87 18.55
N THR A 444 8.20 23.09 19.78
CA THR A 444 9.51 22.63 20.25
C THR A 444 9.50 21.13 20.52
N GLU A 445 8.43 20.60 21.12
CA GLU A 445 8.29 19.15 21.34
C GLU A 445 8.21 18.37 20.02
N LEU A 446 7.48 18.87 19.02
CA LEU A 446 7.46 18.29 17.68
C LEU A 446 8.87 18.19 17.10
N LEU A 447 9.64 19.28 17.11
CA LEU A 447 11.00 19.28 16.57
C LEU A 447 11.94 18.38 17.36
N LYS A 448 11.81 18.31 18.69
CA LYS A 448 12.57 17.37 19.53
C LYS A 448 12.31 15.92 19.14
N ILE A 449 11.04 15.55 18.88
CA ILE A 449 10.68 14.20 18.45
C ILE A 449 11.35 13.91 17.10
N LEU A 450 11.16 14.79 16.12
CA LEU A 450 11.65 14.60 14.76
C LEU A 450 13.18 14.67 14.63
N SER A 451 13.88 15.32 15.56
CA SER A 451 15.34 15.46 15.55
C SER A 451 16.09 14.40 16.37
N LYS A 452 15.40 13.38 16.91
CA LYS A 452 16.05 12.35 17.76
C LYS A 452 17.17 11.60 17.05
N ASN A 453 16.94 11.21 15.79
CA ASN A 453 17.95 10.57 14.95
C ASN A 453 17.58 10.70 13.45
N LYS A 454 18.52 10.31 12.58
CA LYS A 454 18.39 10.42 11.12
C LYS A 454 17.24 9.58 10.53
N ASN A 455 16.89 8.45 11.16
CA ASN A 455 15.80 7.59 10.69
C ASN A 455 14.45 8.23 11.01
N ILE A 456 14.29 8.74 12.24
CA ILE A 456 13.10 9.46 12.70
C ILE A 456 12.86 10.73 11.87
N ALA A 457 13.92 11.45 11.52
CA ALA A 457 13.86 12.64 10.68
C ALA A 457 13.32 12.38 9.26
N LYS A 458 13.47 11.15 8.75
CA LYS A 458 13.02 10.74 7.41
C LYS A 458 11.69 9.99 7.41
N GLN A 459 11.23 9.61 8.59
CA GLN A 459 10.01 8.83 8.76
C GLN A 459 8.78 9.71 8.51
N GLU A 460 7.76 9.14 7.87
CA GLU A 460 6.42 9.71 7.89
C GLU A 460 5.72 9.37 9.21
N TRP A 461 5.20 10.40 9.87
CA TRP A 461 4.54 10.30 11.15
C TRP A 461 3.04 10.46 11.01
N GLN A 462 2.29 9.64 11.74
CA GLN A 462 0.85 9.80 11.85
C GLN A 462 0.55 10.92 12.85
N SER A 463 -0.33 11.86 12.49
CA SER A 463 -0.67 13.03 13.31
C SER A 463 -1.10 12.65 14.72
N VAL A 464 -1.82 11.54 14.87
CA VAL A 464 -2.27 11.04 16.17
C VAL A 464 -1.09 10.62 17.05
N GLU A 465 -0.10 9.93 16.50
CA GLU A 465 1.09 9.49 17.23
C GLU A 465 1.97 10.67 17.66
N LEU A 466 2.10 11.68 16.79
CA LEU A 466 2.79 12.92 17.16
C LEU A 466 2.05 13.66 18.27
N TYR A 467 0.72 13.70 18.22
CA TYR A 467 -0.07 14.32 19.28
C TYR A 467 0.09 13.58 20.61
N GLU A 468 0.04 12.25 20.63
CA GLU A 468 0.32 11.43 21.81
C GLU A 468 1.71 11.76 22.39
N ALA A 469 2.73 11.76 21.53
CA ALA A 469 4.11 11.99 21.94
C ALA A 469 4.34 13.41 22.48
N ILE A 470 3.62 14.41 21.96
CA ILE A 470 3.71 15.81 22.43
C ILE A 470 2.89 16.04 23.70
N SER A 471 1.68 15.48 23.77
CA SER A 471 0.74 15.74 24.87
C SER A 471 0.99 14.85 26.10
N GLY A 472 1.65 13.70 25.92
CA GLY A 472 1.84 12.72 26.97
C GLY A 472 0.54 12.03 27.42
N SER A 473 -0.57 12.24 26.69
CA SER A 473 -1.87 11.64 26.97
C SER A 473 -2.36 10.81 25.79
N ASN A 474 -3.01 9.69 26.09
CA ASN A 474 -3.74 8.85 25.15
C ASN A 474 -5.26 9.08 25.16
N ASP A 475 -5.73 10.03 25.98
CA ASP A 475 -7.14 10.43 26.09
C ASP A 475 -7.40 11.73 25.32
N TYR A 476 -7.90 11.60 24.09
CA TYR A 476 -8.25 12.72 23.21
C TYR A 476 -9.18 12.28 22.08
N ASP A 477 -9.88 13.26 21.49
CA ASP A 477 -10.62 13.07 20.25
C ASP A 477 -9.66 13.02 19.04
N THR A 478 -9.75 11.96 18.24
CA THR A 478 -8.87 11.70 17.09
C THR A 478 -8.89 12.84 16.08
N LYS A 479 -10.07 13.38 15.76
CA LYS A 479 -10.20 14.50 14.79
C LYS A 479 -9.58 15.78 15.34
N GLN A 480 -9.74 16.03 16.64
CA GLN A 480 -9.13 17.18 17.30
C GLN A 480 -7.60 17.06 17.34
N ALA A 481 -7.06 15.88 17.64
CA ALA A 481 -5.62 15.62 17.63
C ALA A 481 -5.00 15.86 16.23
N GLN A 482 -5.63 15.30 15.20
CA GLN A 482 -5.25 15.51 13.79
C GLN A 482 -5.24 16.99 13.41
N ARG A 483 -6.32 17.72 13.72
CA ARG A 483 -6.41 19.18 13.47
C ARG A 483 -5.32 19.96 14.20
N LYS A 484 -5.03 19.63 15.46
CA LYS A 484 -3.98 20.32 16.24
C LYS A 484 -2.60 20.14 15.61
N ILE A 485 -2.27 18.93 15.15
CA ILE A 485 -0.97 18.69 14.48
C ILE A 485 -0.92 19.35 13.10
N TYR A 486 -2.00 19.30 12.32
CA TYR A 486 -2.09 19.99 11.03
C TYR A 486 -1.78 21.49 11.17
N TYR A 487 -2.46 22.17 12.11
CA TYR A 487 -2.22 23.59 12.35
C TYR A 487 -0.84 23.87 12.93
N LEU A 488 -0.32 22.98 13.77
CA LEU A 488 1.03 23.09 14.31
C LEU A 488 2.10 23.09 13.21
N CYS A 489 1.98 22.17 12.24
CA CYS A 489 2.92 22.05 11.11
C CYS A 489 2.78 23.23 10.15
N ARG A 490 1.54 23.64 9.84
CA ARG A 490 1.26 24.83 9.02
C ARG A 490 1.91 26.08 9.59
N ASP A 491 1.72 26.33 10.88
CA ASP A 491 2.27 27.49 11.55
C ASP A 491 3.81 27.45 11.58
N LEU A 492 4.40 26.26 11.80
CA LEU A 492 5.85 26.10 11.78
C LEU A 492 6.43 26.35 10.38
N ASN A 493 5.80 25.84 9.32
CA ASN A 493 6.20 26.14 7.95
C ASN A 493 6.18 27.64 7.67
N ALA A 494 5.15 28.36 8.11
CA ALA A 494 5.08 29.82 7.95
C ALA A 494 6.22 30.55 8.71
N VAL A 495 6.55 30.10 9.91
CA VAL A 495 7.67 30.65 10.70
C VAL A 495 9.02 30.37 10.04
N ILE A 496 9.22 29.16 9.50
CA ILE A 496 10.45 28.80 8.81
C ILE A 496 10.58 29.62 7.54
N ALA A 497 9.55 29.64 6.69
CA ALA A 497 9.53 30.40 5.45
C ALA A 497 9.83 31.88 5.66
N SER A 498 9.18 32.52 6.64
CA SER A 498 9.42 33.94 6.94
C SER A 498 10.84 34.24 7.44
N LYS A 499 11.48 33.32 8.18
CA LYS A 499 12.81 33.56 8.75
C LYS A 499 13.97 33.09 7.87
N THR A 500 13.76 32.05 7.06
CA THR A 500 14.83 31.44 6.26
C THR A 500 14.68 31.68 4.78
N GLY A 501 13.47 31.97 4.31
CA GLY A 501 13.10 32.01 2.89
C GLY A 501 12.79 30.62 2.32
N LYS A 502 12.85 29.55 3.13
CA LYS A 502 12.62 28.17 2.69
C LYS A 502 11.19 27.74 2.98
N GLN A 503 10.44 27.44 1.92
CA GLN A 503 9.05 26.99 2.01
C GLN A 503 8.98 25.46 2.17
N ASN A 504 7.80 24.96 2.52
CA ASN A 504 7.48 23.52 2.54
C ASN A 504 8.48 22.66 3.33
N PHE A 505 8.93 23.13 4.50
CA PHE A 505 9.81 22.35 5.38
C PHE A 505 9.14 21.05 5.84
N PHE A 506 7.88 21.13 6.27
CA PHE A 506 6.99 20.00 6.47
C PHE A 506 6.11 19.77 5.24
N ILE A 507 5.93 18.51 4.88
CA ILE A 507 4.81 18.03 4.07
C ILE A 507 3.81 17.43 5.06
N TYR A 508 2.55 17.89 5.02
CA TYR A 508 1.56 17.49 6.03
C TYR A 508 0.14 17.45 5.48
N SER A 509 -0.64 16.52 6.01
CA SER A 509 -2.08 16.36 5.82
C SER A 509 -2.79 16.35 7.19
N MET A 510 -4.11 16.13 7.21
CA MET A 510 -4.79 15.86 8.49
C MET A 510 -4.28 14.57 9.15
N MET A 511 -3.83 13.60 8.36
CA MET A 511 -3.47 12.26 8.83
C MET A 511 -1.97 12.10 9.10
N THR A 512 -1.12 12.75 8.30
CA THR A 512 0.34 12.48 8.25
C THR A 512 1.17 13.75 8.25
N VAL A 513 2.41 13.63 8.71
CA VAL A 513 3.45 14.67 8.72
C VAL A 513 4.80 14.05 8.42
N ASN A 514 5.54 14.62 7.49
CA ASN A 514 6.94 14.31 7.23
C ASN A 514 7.74 15.58 6.93
N ILE A 515 9.06 15.50 7.07
CA ILE A 515 9.95 16.57 6.64
C ILE A 515 10.23 16.38 5.16
N ASN A 516 10.17 17.47 4.39
CA ASN A 516 10.43 17.44 2.96
C ASN A 516 11.85 16.92 2.69
N SER A 517 11.97 15.99 1.73
CA SER A 517 13.22 15.36 1.31
C SER A 517 14.29 16.33 0.82
N ASP A 518 13.89 17.53 0.41
CA ASP A 518 14.81 18.62 0.03
C ASP A 518 15.70 19.06 1.21
N PHE A 519 15.31 18.76 2.45
CA PHE A 519 16.04 19.12 3.66
C PHE A 519 16.83 17.94 4.26
N LEU A 520 18.16 18.00 4.22
CA LEU A 520 19.02 16.95 4.79
C LEU A 520 19.24 17.13 6.29
N PHE A 521 18.87 16.12 7.07
CA PHE A 521 19.09 16.13 8.52
C PHE A 521 20.57 16.00 8.90
N HIS A 522 21.06 16.94 9.69
CA HIS A 522 22.31 16.88 10.42
C HIS A 522 22.07 16.82 11.92
N LYS A 523 22.69 15.85 12.59
CA LYS A 523 22.68 15.78 14.04
C LYS A 523 23.67 16.80 14.59
N LYS A 524 23.19 17.70 15.46
CA LYS A 524 24.02 18.59 16.26
C LYS A 524 24.24 18.00 17.65
#